data_AF-A0A453KI69-F1
#
_entry.id   AF-A0A453KI69-F1
#
_cell.length_a   1.000
_cell.length_b   1.000
_cell.length_c   1.000
_cell.angle_alpha   90.00
_cell.angle_beta   90.00
_cell.angle_gamma   90.00
#
_symmetry.space_group_name_H-M   'P 1'
#
loop_
_entity.id
_entity.type
_entity.pdbx_description
1 polymer ?
#
loop_
_entity_poly.entity_id
_entity_poly.type
_entity_poly.pdbx_seq_one_letter_code
_entity_poly.pdbx_strand_id
1 'polypeptide(L)'
;PYPRLLAHSGSEEQNPQPDQEYQRLPYSSSKRGSPGNKYSGCLANLTKEGSHWTGTRSNPLLSLHSSKFVSKRTACLIATGPSPAATEEPEMDLPKEIFLKDYKKPDYLFDTVDLEFQLGDEKTMVTSKIAVSPGNEAGNSSPLTLHGCDLKLLSIKINGTELKSDKYTVDPRHLTILTPPAGVFNMEIVTEIYPQLNTSLEGLYRSTGNFCTQCEAEGFRKITYFQDRPDVMAKYTCRIEGDKTLYPVLLSNGNLIEQGDLEGGKHYALWEDPFKKPCYLFALVAGQLECREDSFVTCSGRKVTLRIWTPAQD
;
A
#
# COMPACT_ATOMS: atom_id res chain seq x y z
N PRO A 1 -53.01 6.12 53.32
CA PRO A 1 -54.28 5.36 53.45
C PRO A 1 -54.36 4.24 52.38
N TYR A 2 -54.09 3.00 52.80
CA TYR A 2 -54.45 1.75 52.09
C TYR A 2 -55.84 1.29 52.56
N PRO A 3 -56.64 0.48 51.82
CA PRO A 3 -56.36 -0.91 51.34
C PRO A 3 -56.64 -1.15 49.83
N ARG A 4 -55.98 -2.06 49.07
CA ARG A 4 -56.01 -3.57 49.01
C ARG A 4 -57.39 -4.12 48.52
N LEU A 5 -57.58 -5.12 47.63
CA LEU A 5 -56.74 -6.21 47.02
C LEU A 5 -57.56 -7.00 45.93
N LEU A 6 -56.85 -7.67 44.99
CA LEU A 6 -57.08 -9.01 44.34
C LEU A 6 -58.17 -9.18 43.24
N ALA A 7 -58.04 -10.01 42.17
CA ALA A 7 -57.21 -11.18 41.81
C ALA A 7 -57.14 -11.36 40.26
N HIS A 8 -55.98 -11.61 39.62
CA HIS A 8 -55.34 -12.86 39.14
C HIS A 8 -55.90 -13.63 37.91
N SER A 9 -55.04 -13.77 36.89
CA SER A 9 -54.63 -14.96 36.08
C SER A 9 -54.33 -14.50 34.64
N GLY A 10 -53.24 -14.83 33.94
CA GLY A 10 -52.27 -15.91 34.02
C GLY A 10 -52.26 -16.64 32.67
N SER A 11 -51.30 -16.37 31.79
CA SER A 11 -50.89 -17.28 30.70
C SER A 11 -49.48 -16.94 30.23
N GLU A 12 -48.58 -17.90 30.46
CA GLU A 12 -47.24 -18.01 29.93
C GLU A 12 -47.32 -18.39 28.44
N GLU A 13 -46.48 -17.80 27.60
CA GLU A 13 -46.27 -18.30 26.23
C GLU A 13 -44.78 -18.60 26.03
N GLN A 14 -44.52 -19.90 25.83
CA GLN A 14 -43.22 -20.52 25.65
C GLN A 14 -42.67 -20.24 24.24
N ASN A 15 -41.39 -19.90 24.18
CA ASN A 15 -40.62 -19.74 22.95
C ASN A 15 -40.04 -21.10 22.51
N PRO A 16 -40.27 -21.61 21.28
CA PRO A 16 -39.67 -22.86 20.84
C PRO A 16 -38.31 -22.64 20.17
N GLN A 17 -37.31 -23.41 20.60
CA GLN A 17 -36.11 -23.69 19.80
C GLN A 17 -36.46 -24.51 18.55
N PRO A 18 -35.60 -24.45 17.53
CA PRO A 18 -35.18 -25.70 16.90
C PRO A 18 -33.66 -25.84 16.84
N ASP A 19 -33.17 -26.92 17.46
CA ASP A 19 -31.94 -27.62 17.06
C ASP A 19 -32.22 -28.41 15.77
N GLN A 20 -31.38 -28.26 14.74
CA GLN A 20 -31.05 -29.34 13.81
C GLN A 20 -29.81 -29.00 12.95
N GLU A 21 -28.69 -29.63 13.34
CA GLU A 21 -27.89 -30.52 12.49
C GLU A 21 -27.44 -30.00 11.10
N TYR A 22 -26.28 -29.33 11.06
CA TYR A 22 -25.49 -29.25 9.82
C TYR A 22 -24.75 -30.57 9.59
N GLN A 23 -25.32 -31.42 8.74
CA GLN A 23 -24.62 -32.58 8.18
C GLN A 23 -23.42 -32.13 7.34
N ARG A 24 -22.23 -32.63 7.70
CA ARG A 24 -21.00 -32.53 6.90
C ARG A 24 -21.19 -33.30 5.59
N LEU A 25 -21.05 -32.62 4.45
CA LEU A 25 -20.84 -33.28 3.16
C LEU A 25 -19.35 -33.62 2.96
N PRO A 26 -19.03 -34.77 2.35
CA PRO A 26 -17.68 -35.33 2.35
C PRO A 26 -16.73 -34.63 1.38
N TYR A 27 -15.48 -34.49 1.83
CA TYR A 27 -14.32 -34.16 1.01
C TYR A 27 -14.14 -35.18 -0.13
N SER A 28 -14.26 -34.74 -1.38
CA SER A 28 -13.84 -35.54 -2.53
C SER A 28 -12.40 -35.18 -2.93
N SER A 29 -11.48 -36.08 -2.59
CA SER A 29 -10.12 -36.07 -3.10
C SER A 29 -10.12 -36.58 -4.54
N SER A 30 -9.84 -35.72 -5.51
CA SER A 30 -9.59 -36.10 -6.90
C SER A 30 -8.20 -35.64 -7.33
N LYS A 31 -7.29 -36.63 -7.40
CA LYS A 31 -5.95 -36.52 -7.96
C LYS A 31 -6.04 -36.11 -9.42
N ARG A 32 -5.47 -34.95 -9.80
CA ARG A 32 -5.17 -34.64 -11.20
C ARG A 32 -3.70 -34.92 -11.46
N GLY A 33 -3.46 -35.89 -12.33
CA GLY A 33 -2.15 -36.29 -12.81
C GLY A 33 -1.53 -35.25 -13.74
N SER A 34 -0.21 -35.15 -13.65
CA SER A 34 0.65 -34.37 -14.54
C SER A 34 0.77 -35.04 -15.91
N PRO A 35 0.66 -34.31 -17.03
CA PRO A 35 1.22 -34.74 -18.29
C PRO A 35 2.68 -34.26 -18.39
N GLY A 36 3.58 -35.19 -18.71
CA GLY A 36 5.01 -34.96 -18.82
C GLY A 36 5.38 -34.05 -19.99
N ASN A 37 6.36 -33.18 -19.73
CA ASN A 37 6.98 -32.33 -20.73
C ASN A 37 8.05 -33.15 -21.48
N LYS A 38 7.82 -33.43 -22.76
CA LYS A 38 8.84 -33.93 -23.70
C LYS A 38 8.85 -32.99 -24.90
N TYR A 39 9.82 -32.08 -24.95
CA TYR A 39 10.32 -31.55 -26.20
C TYR A 39 11.84 -31.52 -26.17
N SER A 40 12.39 -32.32 -27.09
CA SER A 40 13.79 -32.51 -27.39
C SER A 40 14.17 -31.58 -28.54
N GLY A 41 15.31 -30.90 -28.40
CA GLY A 41 16.32 -30.68 -29.44
C GLY A 41 15.94 -29.84 -30.67
N CYS A 42 16.70 -28.75 -30.87
CA CYS A 42 17.47 -28.53 -32.10
C CYS A 42 18.33 -27.26 -31.95
N LEU A 43 19.62 -27.47 -31.68
CA LEU A 43 20.68 -26.48 -31.86
C LEU A 43 21.25 -26.70 -33.27
N ALA A 44 21.09 -25.72 -34.16
CA ALA A 44 21.73 -25.71 -35.47
C ALA A 44 22.80 -24.62 -35.50
N ASN A 45 24.04 -25.07 -35.65
CA ASN A 45 25.22 -24.27 -35.96
C ASN A 45 25.11 -23.71 -37.39
N LEU A 46 25.49 -22.44 -37.58
CA LEU A 46 25.78 -21.86 -38.89
C LEU A 46 27.22 -21.34 -38.90
N THR A 47 28.05 -22.03 -39.67
CA THR A 47 29.43 -21.69 -40.00
C THR A 47 29.50 -20.75 -41.21
N LYS A 48 30.39 -19.77 -41.10
CA LYS A 48 31.24 -19.10 -42.12
C LYS A 48 30.76 -19.07 -43.58
N GLU A 49 30.82 -17.88 -44.17
CA GLU A 49 31.67 -17.62 -45.33
C GLU A 49 32.01 -16.12 -45.45
N GLY A 50 33.26 -15.83 -45.82
CA GLY A 50 33.76 -14.47 -46.05
C GLY A 50 33.95 -14.22 -47.54
N SER A 51 33.97 -12.95 -47.94
CA SER A 51 34.59 -12.55 -49.20
C SER A 51 35.19 -11.15 -49.08
N HIS A 52 36.47 -11.10 -49.46
CA HIS A 52 37.34 -9.94 -49.57
C HIS A 52 37.17 -9.34 -50.97
N TRP A 53 37.12 -8.01 -51.09
CA TRP A 53 37.58 -7.29 -52.30
C TRP A 53 38.34 -6.02 -51.90
N THR A 54 39.44 -5.80 -52.60
CA THR A 54 40.54 -4.86 -52.35
C THR A 54 40.46 -3.62 -53.25
N GLY A 55 40.99 -2.47 -52.79
CA GLY A 55 41.41 -1.39 -53.68
C GLY A 55 41.69 -0.03 -53.05
N THR A 56 42.94 0.20 -52.60
CA THR A 56 43.83 1.39 -52.77
C THR A 56 43.22 2.79 -53.04
N ARG A 57 43.75 3.95 -52.59
CA ARG A 57 45.00 4.42 -51.95
C ARG A 57 44.79 5.93 -51.70
N SER A 58 45.24 6.48 -50.58
CA SER A 58 46.13 7.66 -50.53
C SER A 58 46.44 8.06 -49.08
N ASN A 59 47.73 8.26 -48.81
CA ASN A 59 48.31 8.82 -47.59
C ASN A 59 49.39 9.80 -48.10
N PRO A 60 49.70 10.90 -47.40
CA PRO A 60 51.03 10.97 -46.77
C PRO A 60 50.97 11.62 -45.36
N LEU A 61 51.56 10.98 -44.35
CA LEU A 61 52.90 11.22 -43.79
C LEU A 61 53.04 12.53 -42.99
N LEU A 62 53.41 12.39 -41.70
CA LEU A 62 54.57 13.05 -41.11
C LEU A 62 55.05 12.27 -39.86
N SER A 63 56.36 12.29 -39.66
CA SER A 63 57.15 11.31 -38.93
C SER A 63 57.48 11.67 -37.47
N LEU A 64 57.58 10.61 -36.66
CA LEU A 64 58.50 10.31 -35.56
C LEU A 64 59.44 11.41 -35.02
N HIS A 65 59.49 11.48 -33.68
CA HIS A 65 60.76 11.57 -32.95
C HIS A 65 60.75 10.64 -31.73
N SER A 66 61.84 9.88 -31.60
CA SER A 66 62.14 8.92 -30.53
C SER A 66 63.02 9.58 -29.47
N SER A 67 62.77 9.33 -28.19
CA SER A 67 63.83 9.31 -27.19
C SER A 67 63.45 8.55 -25.91
N LYS A 68 64.46 7.86 -25.39
CA LYS A 68 64.46 6.76 -24.41
C LYS A 68 64.08 7.17 -22.97
N PHE A 69 63.58 6.17 -22.25
CA PHE A 69 63.37 6.09 -20.81
C PHE A 69 64.55 6.63 -19.96
N VAL A 70 64.23 7.43 -18.94
CA VAL A 70 64.96 7.48 -17.66
C VAL A 70 63.94 7.56 -16.53
N SER A 71 63.98 6.55 -15.66
CA SER A 71 63.16 6.45 -14.45
C SER A 71 63.61 7.50 -13.42
N LYS A 72 62.71 8.38 -13.01
CA LYS A 72 62.81 9.13 -11.75
C LYS A 72 61.60 8.79 -10.90
N ARG A 73 61.84 8.04 -9.81
CA ARG A 73 60.85 7.79 -8.75
C ARG A 73 60.59 9.11 -8.03
N THR A 74 59.43 9.69 -8.26
CA THR A 74 58.87 10.71 -7.38
C THR A 74 58.04 9.99 -6.32
N ALA A 75 58.54 9.92 -5.08
CA ALA A 75 57.77 9.44 -3.95
C ALA A 75 56.74 10.51 -3.58
N CYS A 76 55.47 10.29 -3.90
CA CYS A 76 54.37 11.06 -3.35
C CYS A 76 54.02 10.45 -1.99
N LEU A 77 54.36 11.15 -0.90
CA LEU A 77 53.92 10.80 0.44
C LEU A 77 52.43 11.13 0.53
N ILE A 78 51.57 10.11 0.50
CA ILE A 78 50.15 10.28 0.81
C ILE A 78 50.04 10.45 2.33
N ALA A 79 49.61 11.64 2.74
CA ALA A 79 49.17 11.88 4.10
C ALA A 79 47.91 11.04 4.35
N THR A 80 48.03 9.97 5.15
CA THR A 80 46.89 9.24 5.67
C THR A 80 46.26 10.08 6.78
N GLY A 81 45.32 10.96 6.41
CA GLY A 81 44.35 11.45 7.37
C GLY A 81 43.49 10.28 7.88
N PRO A 82 43.07 10.27 9.16
CA PRO A 82 42.19 9.23 9.64
C PRO A 82 40.89 9.23 8.83
N SER A 83 40.47 8.04 8.41
CA SER A 83 39.17 7.81 7.78
C SER A 83 38.08 8.48 8.64
N PRO A 84 37.14 9.24 8.06
CA PRO A 84 35.97 9.63 8.82
C PRO A 84 35.33 8.35 9.34
N ALA A 85 34.96 8.39 10.63
CA ALA A 85 34.30 7.30 11.33
C ALA A 85 33.18 6.77 10.44
N ALA A 86 33.12 5.45 10.29
CA ALA A 86 32.08 4.77 9.56
C ALA A 86 30.73 5.35 10.01
N THR A 87 30.06 6.04 9.09
CA THR A 87 28.63 6.26 9.19
C THR A 87 28.03 4.88 9.38
N GLU A 88 27.44 4.63 10.55
CA GLU A 88 26.66 3.42 10.79
C GLU A 88 25.49 3.46 9.80
N GLU A 89 25.66 2.78 8.67
CA GLU A 89 24.57 2.45 7.75
C GLU A 89 23.49 1.75 8.58
N PRO A 90 22.22 2.14 8.47
CA PRO A 90 21.16 1.54 9.27
C PRO A 90 21.13 0.04 8.98
N GLU A 91 21.41 -0.76 10.01
CA GLU A 91 21.43 -2.21 9.95
C GLU A 91 20.04 -2.69 9.53
N MET A 92 19.88 -3.04 8.25
CA MET A 92 18.61 -3.55 7.74
C MET A 92 18.37 -4.94 8.33
N ASP A 93 17.41 -5.00 9.25
CA ASP A 93 16.95 -6.20 9.92
C ASP A 93 16.60 -7.29 8.87
N LEU A 94 17.32 -8.42 8.92
CA LEU A 94 17.17 -9.54 7.99
C LEU A 94 15.72 -10.09 8.02
N PRO A 95 15.21 -10.66 6.90
CA PRO A 95 13.90 -11.29 6.89
C PRO A 95 13.77 -12.32 8.03
N LYS A 96 12.77 -12.15 8.89
CA LYS A 96 12.47 -13.04 10.01
C LYS A 96 11.39 -14.03 9.59
N GLU A 97 11.55 -15.30 9.94
CA GLU A 97 10.52 -16.31 9.70
C GLU A 97 9.28 -16.01 10.55
N ILE A 98 8.11 -16.05 9.92
CA ILE A 98 6.80 -15.85 10.57
C ILE A 98 6.05 -17.18 10.50
N PHE A 99 5.59 -17.69 11.66
CA PHE A 99 4.88 -18.95 11.73
C PHE A 99 3.39 -18.76 12.02
N LEU A 100 2.54 -19.55 11.35
CA LEU A 100 1.09 -19.54 11.56
C LEU A 100 0.69 -19.80 13.03
N LYS A 101 1.43 -20.67 13.73
CA LYS A 101 1.18 -21.01 15.15
C LYS A 101 1.35 -19.83 16.11
N ASP A 102 2.08 -18.79 15.69
CA ASP A 102 2.38 -17.61 16.51
C ASP A 102 1.36 -16.48 16.25
N TYR A 103 0.32 -16.75 15.45
CA TYR A 103 -0.77 -15.80 15.21
C TYR A 103 -1.39 -15.34 16.53
N LYS A 104 -1.52 -14.01 16.65
CA LYS A 104 -2.28 -13.36 17.71
C LYS A 104 -3.26 -12.37 17.08
N LYS A 105 -4.48 -12.34 17.62
CA LYS A 105 -5.47 -11.32 17.28
C LYS A 105 -4.88 -9.93 17.51
N PRO A 106 -5.26 -8.93 16.71
CA PRO A 106 -4.77 -7.57 16.91
C PRO A 106 -5.27 -7.02 18.24
N ASP A 107 -4.39 -6.29 18.91
CA ASP A 107 -4.66 -5.59 20.18
C ASP A 107 -5.66 -4.44 20.00
N TYR A 108 -5.76 -3.92 18.78
CA TYR A 108 -6.60 -2.79 18.40
C TYR A 108 -7.34 -3.10 17.10
N LEU A 109 -8.60 -2.68 17.02
CA LEU A 109 -9.42 -2.76 15.82
C LEU A 109 -9.62 -1.35 15.24
N PHE A 110 -9.75 -1.27 13.92
CA PHE A 110 -10.07 -0.03 13.23
C PHE A 110 -11.48 -0.11 12.67
N ASP A 111 -12.35 0.82 13.09
CA ASP A 111 -13.75 0.82 12.69
C ASP A 111 -13.97 1.57 11.38
N THR A 112 -13.41 2.78 11.30
CA THR A 112 -13.43 3.63 10.12
C THR A 112 -12.04 4.19 9.85
N VAL A 113 -11.74 4.38 8.57
CA VAL A 113 -10.50 4.97 8.06
C VAL A 113 -10.87 6.01 7.02
N ASP A 114 -10.68 7.29 7.35
CA ASP A 114 -10.87 8.41 6.44
C ASP A 114 -9.50 8.86 5.93
N LEU A 115 -9.27 8.69 4.64
CA LEU A 115 -8.04 9.05 3.95
C LEU A 115 -8.23 10.32 3.14
N GLU A 116 -7.24 11.19 3.17
CA GLU A 116 -7.14 12.35 2.29
C GLU A 116 -5.78 12.33 1.60
N PHE A 117 -5.81 12.26 0.27
CA PHE A 117 -4.63 12.32 -0.59
C PHE A 117 -4.59 13.66 -1.30
N GLN A 118 -3.54 14.44 -1.06
CA GLN A 118 -3.24 15.61 -1.86
C GLN A 118 -2.09 15.26 -2.80
N LEU A 119 -2.45 14.90 -4.03
CA LEU A 119 -1.50 14.47 -5.05
C LEU A 119 -0.71 15.67 -5.56
N GLY A 120 0.62 15.57 -5.51
CA GLY A 120 1.54 16.57 -6.05
C GLY A 120 2.59 15.93 -6.94
N ASP A 121 3.29 16.76 -7.72
CA ASP A 121 4.29 16.25 -8.66
C ASP A 121 5.55 15.73 -7.97
N GLU A 122 6.01 16.48 -6.97
CA GLU A 122 7.21 16.15 -6.19
C GLU A 122 6.91 15.33 -4.93
N LYS A 123 5.69 15.37 -4.42
CA LYS A 123 5.30 14.69 -3.19
C LYS A 123 3.80 14.58 -3.08
N THR A 124 3.34 13.57 -2.35
CA THR A 124 1.95 13.41 -1.97
C THR A 124 1.84 13.55 -0.46
N MET A 125 0.87 14.34 -0.01
CA MET A 125 0.47 14.40 1.38
C MET A 125 -0.68 13.42 1.63
N VAL A 126 -0.55 12.61 2.67
CA VAL A 126 -1.57 11.65 3.09
C VAL A 126 -1.96 11.95 4.52
N THR A 127 -3.23 12.28 4.73
CA THR A 127 -3.83 12.35 6.07
C THR A 127 -4.70 11.13 6.27
N SER A 128 -4.46 10.37 7.33
CA SER A 128 -5.30 9.24 7.74
C SER A 128 -5.92 9.50 9.10
N LYS A 129 -7.25 9.54 9.16
CA LYS A 129 -8.05 9.61 10.40
C LYS A 129 -8.68 8.26 10.65
N ILE A 130 -8.42 7.68 11.81
CA ILE A 130 -8.76 6.30 12.13
C ILE A 130 -9.50 6.27 13.45
N ALA A 131 -10.71 5.70 13.44
CA ALA A 131 -11.43 5.37 14.67
C ALA A 131 -10.90 4.04 15.21
N VAL A 132 -10.24 4.10 16.37
CA VAL A 132 -9.56 2.96 17.00
C VAL A 132 -10.38 2.47 18.18
N SER A 133 -10.62 1.16 18.21
CA SER A 133 -11.29 0.45 19.31
C SER A 133 -10.35 -0.60 19.91
N PRO A 134 -10.40 -0.84 21.23
CA PRO A 134 -9.68 -1.95 21.84
C PRO A 134 -10.11 -3.29 21.25
N GLY A 135 -9.17 -4.22 21.03
CA GLY A 135 -9.45 -5.58 20.58
C GLY A 135 -10.07 -6.50 21.64
N ASN A 136 -10.20 -6.02 22.89
CA ASN A 136 -10.75 -6.74 24.03
C ASN A 136 -11.74 -5.86 24.84
N GLU A 137 -12.74 -6.48 25.46
CA GLU A 137 -13.79 -5.77 26.21
C GLU A 137 -13.27 -5.11 27.50
N ALA A 138 -12.16 -5.59 28.04
CA ALA A 138 -11.53 -5.04 29.25
C ALA A 138 -10.75 -3.72 29.01
N GLY A 139 -10.68 -3.26 27.76
CA GLY A 139 -9.80 -2.15 27.35
C GLY A 139 -8.36 -2.61 27.15
N ASN A 140 -7.60 -1.84 26.37
CA ASN A 140 -6.20 -2.17 26.05
C ASN A 140 -5.26 -1.01 26.36
N SER A 141 -4.24 -1.28 27.17
CA SER A 141 -3.16 -0.34 27.50
C SER A 141 -1.82 -0.72 26.86
N SER A 142 -1.80 -1.74 25.99
CA SER A 142 -0.61 -2.15 25.27
C SER A 142 -0.18 -1.05 24.29
N PRO A 143 1.12 -0.94 23.97
CA PRO A 143 1.54 -0.03 22.91
C PRO A 143 0.84 -0.35 21.58
N LEU A 144 0.33 0.67 20.87
CA LEU A 144 -0.21 0.50 19.53
C LEU A 144 0.93 0.64 18.52
N THR A 145 1.32 -0.48 17.91
CA THR A 145 2.36 -0.53 16.87
C THR A 145 1.71 -0.53 15.49
N LEU A 146 2.14 0.40 14.63
CA LEU A 146 1.70 0.57 13.26
C LEU A 146 2.88 0.32 12.32
N HIS A 147 2.68 -0.42 11.24
CA HIS A 147 3.67 -0.61 10.20
C HIS A 147 3.74 0.64 9.31
N GLY A 148 4.94 1.06 8.95
CA GLY A 148 5.19 2.14 8.00
C GLY A 148 6.57 2.00 7.36
N CYS A 149 6.70 2.22 6.06
CA CYS A 149 7.96 2.07 5.33
C CYS A 149 8.12 3.24 4.34
N ASP A 150 9.29 3.85 4.31
CA ASP A 150 9.61 4.99 3.43
C ASP A 150 8.65 6.19 3.59
N LEU A 151 8.19 6.41 4.83
CA LEU A 151 7.26 7.48 5.19
C LEU A 151 7.98 8.60 5.95
N LYS A 152 7.72 9.85 5.56
CA LYS A 152 8.07 10.99 6.41
C LYS A 152 6.87 11.39 7.26
N LEU A 153 6.93 11.08 8.56
CA LEU A 153 5.92 11.50 9.53
C LEU A 153 5.97 13.02 9.71
N LEU A 154 4.83 13.70 9.55
CA LEU A 154 4.72 15.14 9.80
C LEU A 154 4.02 15.45 11.12
N SER A 155 2.94 14.73 11.44
CA SER A 155 2.20 14.91 12.69
C SER A 155 1.43 13.66 13.07
N ILE A 156 1.12 13.57 14.36
CA ILE A 156 0.23 12.56 14.92
C ILE A 156 -0.64 13.21 16.00
N LYS A 157 -1.95 12.99 15.94
CA LYS A 157 -2.91 13.47 16.93
C LYS A 157 -3.75 12.35 17.48
N ILE A 158 -4.06 12.44 18.76
CA ILE A 158 -5.02 11.58 19.43
C ILE A 158 -6.15 12.46 19.96
N ASN A 159 -7.39 12.17 19.56
CA ASN A 159 -8.58 12.96 19.90
C ASN A 159 -8.41 14.45 19.61
N GLY A 160 -7.82 14.78 18.46
CA GLY A 160 -7.55 16.16 18.02
C GLY A 160 -6.38 16.86 18.73
N THR A 161 -5.72 16.21 19.68
CA THR A 161 -4.56 16.78 20.39
C THR A 161 -3.26 16.21 19.80
N GLU A 162 -2.33 17.10 19.43
CA GLU A 162 -0.99 16.72 18.96
C GLU A 162 -0.26 15.88 20.01
N LEU A 163 0.25 14.73 19.59
CA LEU A 163 0.97 13.81 20.44
C LEU A 163 2.43 14.27 20.55
N LYS A 164 2.91 14.44 21.78
CA LYS A 164 4.29 14.84 22.04
C LYS A 164 5.26 13.71 21.68
N SER A 165 6.48 14.07 21.30
CA SER A 165 7.52 13.11 20.87
C SER A 165 7.94 12.11 21.96
N ASP A 166 7.67 12.37 23.24
CA ASP A 166 7.92 11.43 24.34
C ASP A 166 6.83 10.35 24.48
N LYS A 167 5.76 10.41 23.67
CA LYS A 167 4.61 9.49 23.73
C LYS A 167 4.56 8.49 22.58
N TYR A 168 5.47 8.62 21.61
CA TYR A 168 5.59 7.67 20.51
C TYR A 168 7.06 7.48 20.11
N THR A 169 7.35 6.35 19.49
CA THR A 169 8.64 6.09 18.84
C THR A 169 8.43 5.83 17.36
N VAL A 170 9.41 6.22 16.55
CA VAL A 170 9.43 5.94 15.12
C VAL A 170 10.75 5.26 14.79
N ASP A 171 10.66 4.10 14.16
CA ASP A 171 11.79 3.39 13.57
C ASP A 171 11.54 3.25 12.05
N PRO A 172 12.50 2.73 11.26
CA PRO A 172 12.35 2.63 9.80
C PRO A 172 11.14 1.80 9.32
N ARG A 173 10.54 0.98 10.19
CA ARG A 173 9.45 0.06 9.87
C ARG A 173 8.17 0.29 10.69
N HIS A 174 8.24 1.04 11.79
CA HIS A 174 7.11 1.19 12.69
C HIS A 174 6.97 2.58 13.31
N LEU A 175 5.72 2.95 13.57
CA LEU A 175 5.34 3.97 14.53
C LEU A 175 4.67 3.27 15.72
N THR A 176 5.16 3.50 16.92
CA THR A 176 4.59 2.92 18.14
C THR A 176 4.09 4.00 19.08
N ILE A 177 2.80 4.00 19.39
CA ILE A 177 2.21 4.85 20.43
C ILE A 177 2.35 4.11 21.76
N LEU A 178 3.10 4.70 22.70
CA LEU A 178 3.52 4.01 23.92
C LEU A 178 2.38 3.79 24.92
N THR A 179 1.48 4.78 25.04
CA THR A 179 0.37 4.77 25.99
C THR A 179 -0.90 5.29 25.32
N PRO A 180 -1.53 4.49 24.42
CA PRO A 180 -2.79 4.88 23.78
C PRO A 180 -3.92 4.97 24.82
N PRO A 181 -5.00 5.73 24.55
CA PRO A 181 -6.19 5.71 25.39
C PRO A 181 -6.76 4.30 25.56
N ALA A 182 -7.24 3.96 26.76
CA ALA A 182 -7.73 2.61 27.07
C ALA A 182 -9.06 2.24 26.37
N GLY A 183 -9.85 3.25 25.99
CA GLY A 183 -11.14 3.09 25.30
C GLY A 183 -11.05 3.45 23.82
N VAL A 184 -12.20 3.78 23.21
CA VAL A 184 -12.25 4.24 21.82
C VAL A 184 -11.60 5.62 21.69
N PHE A 185 -10.81 5.82 20.63
CA PHE A 185 -10.19 7.11 20.32
C PHE A 185 -10.06 7.34 18.82
N ASN A 186 -9.91 8.60 18.43
CA ASN A 186 -9.59 8.98 17.06
C ASN A 186 -8.10 9.27 16.94
N MET A 187 -7.46 8.65 15.96
CA MET A 187 -6.06 8.85 15.62
C MET A 187 -5.97 9.56 14.27
N GLU A 188 -5.23 10.65 14.19
CA GLU A 188 -4.92 11.33 12.93
C GLU A 188 -3.41 11.26 12.71
N ILE A 189 -2.99 10.85 11.52
CA ILE A 189 -1.59 10.77 11.12
C ILE A 189 -1.45 11.50 9.79
N VAL A 190 -0.45 12.38 9.69
CA VAL A 190 -0.10 13.06 8.44
C VAL A 190 1.28 12.60 8.01
N THR A 191 1.38 12.08 6.80
CA THR A 191 2.62 11.59 6.19
C THR A 191 2.86 12.22 4.83
N GLU A 192 4.14 12.41 4.51
CA GLU A 192 4.62 12.82 3.20
C GLU A 192 5.30 11.63 2.52
N ILE A 193 4.92 11.34 1.27
CA ILE A 193 5.47 10.25 0.45
C ILE A 193 5.87 10.75 -0.94
N TYR A 194 6.70 9.96 -1.65
CA TYR A 194 7.31 10.34 -2.93
C TYR A 194 7.01 9.29 -4.03
N PRO A 195 5.79 9.24 -4.58
CA PRO A 195 5.38 8.19 -5.53
C PRO A 195 6.22 8.14 -6.81
N GLN A 196 6.78 9.27 -7.23
CA GLN A 196 7.66 9.38 -8.39
C GLN A 196 9.04 8.74 -8.19
N LEU A 197 9.46 8.54 -6.92
CA LEU A 197 10.71 7.85 -6.56
C LEU A 197 10.47 6.37 -6.24
N ASN A 198 9.22 5.93 -6.15
CA ASN A 198 8.86 4.57 -5.76
C ASN A 198 9.03 3.59 -6.94
N THR A 199 10.19 2.95 -6.99
CA THR A 199 10.53 1.92 -7.99
C THR A 199 10.09 0.52 -7.60
N SER A 200 9.57 0.32 -6.39
CA SER A 200 9.11 -0.99 -5.89
C SER A 200 7.75 -1.42 -6.45
N LEU A 201 6.97 -0.46 -6.99
CA LEU A 201 5.61 -0.67 -7.49
C LEU A 201 4.64 -1.24 -6.43
N GLU A 202 4.89 -0.93 -5.16
CA GLU A 202 4.06 -1.25 -4.00
C GLU A 202 3.68 0.05 -3.27
N GLY A 203 2.51 0.10 -2.64
CA GLY A 203 1.96 1.35 -2.11
C GLY A 203 1.52 2.27 -3.24
N LEU A 204 1.69 3.58 -3.08
CA LEU A 204 1.40 4.57 -4.12
C LEU A 204 2.64 4.82 -4.97
N TYR A 205 2.52 4.69 -6.29
CA TYR A 205 3.61 4.90 -7.25
C TYR A 205 3.10 5.55 -8.53
N ARG A 206 4.03 5.94 -9.41
CA ARG A 206 3.72 6.45 -10.76
C ARG A 206 3.98 5.43 -11.85
N SER A 207 3.04 5.28 -12.76
CA SER A 207 3.16 4.47 -13.97
C SER A 207 2.67 5.27 -15.18
N THR A 208 3.57 5.55 -16.12
CA THR A 208 3.28 6.30 -17.35
C THR A 208 2.54 7.63 -17.07
N GLY A 209 2.97 8.36 -16.03
CA GLY A 209 2.37 9.64 -15.64
C GLY A 209 1.12 9.56 -14.75
N ASN A 210 0.51 8.38 -14.60
CA ASN A 210 -0.64 8.16 -13.72
C ASN A 210 -0.18 7.70 -12.33
N PHE A 211 -0.94 8.06 -11.30
CA PHE A 211 -0.81 7.46 -9.98
C PHE A 211 -1.62 6.17 -9.91
N CYS A 212 -0.99 5.13 -9.39
CA CYS A 212 -1.62 3.84 -9.13
C CYS A 212 -1.18 3.32 -7.76
N THR A 213 -2.00 2.48 -7.16
CA THR A 213 -1.64 1.74 -5.94
C THR A 213 -1.58 0.24 -6.17
N GLN A 214 -0.65 -0.41 -5.46
CA GLN A 214 -0.63 -1.86 -5.27
C GLN A 214 -0.44 -2.14 -3.78
N CYS A 215 -1.49 -2.59 -3.11
CA CYS A 215 -1.47 -2.75 -1.64
C CYS A 215 -1.29 -4.21 -1.19
N GLU A 216 -1.60 -5.19 -2.03
CA GLU A 216 -1.36 -6.59 -1.69
C GLU A 216 0.12 -6.96 -1.91
N ALA A 217 0.80 -7.62 -0.95
CA ALA A 217 0.26 -8.09 0.36
C ALA A 217 0.38 -7.07 1.50
N GLU A 218 1.41 -6.23 1.47
CA GLU A 218 1.81 -5.33 2.56
C GLU A 218 2.23 -3.96 2.02
N GLY A 219 1.61 -3.51 0.93
CA GLY A 219 1.95 -2.24 0.27
C GLY A 219 1.31 -1.02 0.93
N PHE A 220 0.24 -1.20 1.72
CA PHE A 220 -0.47 -0.07 2.31
C PHE A 220 0.37 0.68 3.36
N ARG A 221 1.29 -0.03 4.05
CA ARG A 221 2.27 0.62 4.96
C ARG A 221 3.28 1.55 4.25
N LYS A 222 3.33 1.56 2.92
CA LYS A 222 4.10 2.55 2.13
C LYS A 222 3.28 3.79 1.78
N ILE A 223 2.05 3.90 2.30
CA ILE A 223 1.15 5.04 2.09
C ILE A 223 0.96 5.83 3.37
N THR A 224 0.66 5.16 4.49
CA THR A 224 0.52 5.75 5.82
C THR A 224 0.84 4.69 6.89
N TYR A 225 1.09 5.11 8.13
CA TYR A 225 1.28 4.19 9.25
C TYR A 225 -0.04 3.46 9.56
N PHE A 226 -0.03 2.13 9.53
CA PHE A 226 -1.24 1.33 9.66
C PHE A 226 -1.00 -0.05 10.30
N GLN A 227 -2.05 -0.66 10.87
CA GLN A 227 -2.04 -2.09 11.18
C GLN A 227 -2.23 -2.90 9.89
N ASP A 228 -1.20 -2.95 9.06
CA ASP A 228 -1.20 -3.54 7.72
C ASP A 228 -1.24 -5.08 7.74
N ARG A 229 -2.37 -5.62 8.19
CA ARG A 229 -2.69 -7.05 8.36
C ARG A 229 -4.15 -7.32 7.95
N PRO A 230 -4.45 -8.49 7.36
CA PRO A 230 -5.74 -8.73 6.69
C PRO A 230 -6.93 -8.93 7.64
N ASP A 231 -6.70 -9.21 8.92
CA ASP A 231 -7.76 -9.38 9.92
C ASP A 231 -8.10 -8.08 10.67
N VAL A 232 -7.46 -6.96 10.32
CA VAL A 232 -7.91 -5.61 10.69
C VAL A 232 -8.73 -5.05 9.52
N MET A 233 -10.06 -5.09 9.66
CA MET A 233 -10.99 -4.64 8.62
C MET A 233 -11.73 -3.37 9.04
N ALA A 234 -11.73 -2.36 8.18
CA ALA A 234 -12.38 -1.08 8.41
C ALA A 234 -13.26 -0.67 7.23
N LYS A 235 -14.22 0.24 7.48
CA LYS A 235 -14.88 0.99 6.40
C LYS A 235 -13.97 2.14 5.97
N TYR A 236 -13.98 2.48 4.68
CA TYR A 236 -13.08 3.49 4.15
C TYR A 236 -13.83 4.63 3.50
N THR A 237 -13.44 5.85 3.84
CA THR A 237 -13.70 7.06 3.07
C THR A 237 -12.38 7.53 2.47
N CYS A 238 -12.36 7.91 1.19
CA CYS A 238 -11.15 8.35 0.51
C CYS A 238 -11.44 9.63 -0.28
N ARG A 239 -10.86 10.74 0.19
CA ARG A 239 -10.81 12.00 -0.52
C ARG A 239 -9.50 12.07 -1.31
N ILE A 240 -9.60 12.33 -2.60
CA ILE A 240 -8.45 12.51 -3.48
C ILE A 240 -8.53 13.92 -4.03
N GLU A 241 -7.43 14.66 -3.94
CA GLU A 241 -7.24 15.98 -4.54
C GLU A 241 -6.05 15.94 -5.48
N GLY A 242 -6.18 16.58 -6.64
CA GLY A 242 -5.13 16.62 -7.65
C GLY A 242 -5.30 17.79 -8.61
N ASP A 243 -4.26 18.06 -9.40
CA ASP A 243 -4.36 18.99 -10.52
C ASP A 243 -5.34 18.45 -11.56
N LYS A 244 -6.37 19.24 -11.90
CA LYS A 244 -7.46 18.81 -12.79
C LYS A 244 -6.98 18.62 -14.24
N THR A 245 -5.94 19.36 -14.64
CA THR A 245 -5.38 19.28 -15.99
C THR A 245 -4.50 18.06 -16.16
N LEU A 246 -3.76 17.65 -15.12
CA LEU A 246 -2.88 16.48 -15.13
C LEU A 246 -3.61 15.19 -14.78
N TYR A 247 -4.57 15.25 -13.86
CA TYR A 247 -5.28 14.08 -13.31
C TYR A 247 -6.80 14.26 -13.35
N PRO A 248 -7.43 14.43 -14.52
CA PRO A 248 -8.87 14.70 -14.64
C PRO A 248 -9.76 13.57 -14.09
N VAL A 249 -9.21 12.37 -13.88
CA VAL A 249 -9.90 11.21 -13.33
C VAL A 249 -9.28 10.84 -11.99
N LEU A 250 -10.10 10.78 -10.93
CA LEU A 250 -9.72 10.38 -9.57
C LEU A 250 -10.63 9.23 -9.08
N LEU A 251 -10.05 8.05 -8.86
CA LEU A 251 -10.79 6.82 -8.52
C LEU A 251 -10.27 6.21 -7.22
N SER A 252 -11.19 5.64 -6.45
CA SER A 252 -10.91 4.79 -5.29
C SER A 252 -12.00 3.71 -5.18
N ASN A 253 -11.87 2.79 -4.22
CA ASN A 253 -12.90 1.79 -3.95
C ASN A 253 -14.25 2.44 -3.57
N GLY A 254 -15.34 1.71 -3.83
CA GLY A 254 -16.67 2.08 -3.36
C GLY A 254 -17.44 2.94 -4.35
N ASN A 255 -18.27 3.83 -3.82
CA ASN A 255 -19.11 4.74 -4.61
C ASN A 255 -18.55 6.15 -4.56
N LEU A 256 -18.73 6.93 -5.63
CA LEU A 256 -18.46 8.36 -5.65
C LEU A 256 -19.62 9.11 -4.97
N ILE A 257 -19.34 9.89 -3.94
CA ILE A 257 -20.37 10.65 -3.17
C ILE A 257 -20.30 12.13 -3.47
N GLU A 258 -19.10 12.65 -3.68
CA GLU A 258 -18.88 14.07 -3.89
C GLU A 258 -17.71 14.28 -4.85
N GLN A 259 -17.79 15.30 -5.69
CA GLN A 259 -16.68 15.77 -6.50
C GLN A 259 -16.86 17.25 -6.77
N GLY A 260 -15.77 17.98 -6.97
CA GLY A 260 -15.85 19.41 -7.22
C GLY A 260 -14.51 20.03 -7.57
N ASP A 261 -14.59 21.27 -8.02
CA ASP A 261 -13.41 22.09 -8.32
C ASP A 261 -12.86 22.73 -7.04
N LEU A 262 -11.56 22.90 -7.00
CA LEU A 262 -10.81 23.59 -5.94
C LEU A 262 -10.06 24.78 -6.55
N GLU A 263 -9.61 25.69 -5.68
CA GLU A 263 -8.77 26.80 -6.10
C GLU A 263 -7.44 26.30 -6.72
N GLY A 264 -6.82 27.14 -7.56
CA GLY A 264 -5.52 26.85 -8.14
C GLY A 264 -5.52 25.74 -9.22
N GLY A 265 -6.65 25.50 -9.88
CA GLY A 265 -6.75 24.52 -10.98
C GLY A 265 -6.84 23.05 -10.51
N LYS A 266 -7.05 22.83 -9.21
CA LYS A 266 -7.25 21.51 -8.63
C LYS A 266 -8.72 21.10 -8.63
N HIS A 267 -8.96 19.83 -8.38
CA HIS A 267 -10.29 19.29 -8.11
C HIS A 267 -10.19 18.15 -7.10
N TYR A 268 -11.32 17.64 -6.66
CA TYR A 268 -11.38 16.49 -5.77
C TYR A 268 -12.49 15.50 -6.14
N ALA A 269 -12.32 14.27 -5.64
CA ALA A 269 -13.35 13.24 -5.59
C ALA A 269 -13.35 12.58 -4.21
N LEU A 270 -14.54 12.36 -3.65
CA LEU A 270 -14.77 11.67 -2.39
C LEU A 270 -15.44 10.33 -2.66
N TRP A 271 -14.82 9.26 -2.15
CA TRP A 271 -15.26 7.88 -2.32
C TRP A 271 -15.54 7.21 -0.97
N GLU A 272 -16.51 6.30 -0.92
CA GLU A 272 -16.94 5.61 0.29
C GLU A 272 -17.20 4.16 -0.07
N ASP A 273 -16.50 3.28 0.64
CA ASP A 273 -16.75 1.85 0.60
C ASP A 273 -17.57 1.44 1.83
N PRO A 274 -18.85 1.04 1.66
CA PRO A 274 -19.71 0.72 2.78
C PRO A 274 -19.33 -0.60 3.47
N PHE A 275 -18.48 -1.42 2.83
CA PHE A 275 -18.08 -2.73 3.35
C PHE A 275 -16.76 -2.65 4.11
N LYS A 276 -16.70 -3.36 5.25
CA LYS A 276 -15.44 -3.53 5.97
C LYS A 276 -14.47 -4.34 5.10
N LYS A 277 -13.28 -3.80 4.85
CA LYS A 277 -12.22 -4.48 4.10
C LYS A 277 -10.85 -4.34 4.78
N PRO A 278 -9.93 -5.28 4.56
CA PRO A 278 -8.52 -5.08 4.88
C PRO A 278 -7.86 -4.06 3.95
N CYS A 279 -6.78 -3.45 4.42
CA CYS A 279 -6.02 -2.42 3.71
C CYS A 279 -5.36 -2.92 2.42
N TYR A 280 -5.04 -4.21 2.29
CA TYR A 280 -4.47 -4.75 1.04
C TYR A 280 -5.43 -4.65 -0.17
N LEU A 281 -6.73 -4.48 0.07
CA LEU A 281 -7.76 -4.24 -0.96
C LEU A 281 -7.98 -2.75 -1.26
N PHE A 282 -7.26 -1.84 -0.61
CA PHE A 282 -7.31 -0.43 -0.93
C PHE A 282 -6.75 -0.17 -2.33
N ALA A 283 -7.44 0.65 -3.11
CA ALA A 283 -7.01 1.09 -4.42
C ALA A 283 -7.24 2.59 -4.61
N LEU A 284 -6.27 3.26 -5.21
CA LEU A 284 -6.35 4.63 -5.71
C LEU A 284 -5.74 4.69 -7.11
N VAL A 285 -6.44 5.35 -8.04
CA VAL A 285 -5.94 5.65 -9.38
C VAL A 285 -6.23 7.11 -9.69
N ALA A 286 -5.24 7.84 -10.22
CA ALA A 286 -5.41 9.20 -10.69
C ALA A 286 -4.61 9.45 -11.98
N GLY A 287 -5.23 10.02 -13.02
CA GLY A 287 -4.56 10.09 -14.31
C GLY A 287 -5.38 10.62 -15.48
N GLN A 288 -4.74 10.60 -16.66
CA GLN A 288 -5.36 10.88 -17.96
C GLN A 288 -6.02 9.60 -18.49
N LEU A 289 -7.29 9.41 -18.15
CA LEU A 289 -8.05 8.20 -18.48
C LEU A 289 -9.38 8.54 -19.15
N GLU A 290 -9.80 7.67 -20.05
CA GLU A 290 -11.14 7.68 -20.64
C GLU A 290 -11.96 6.53 -20.07
N CYS A 291 -13.27 6.77 -19.91
CA CYS A 291 -14.20 5.79 -19.40
C CYS A 291 -14.99 5.14 -20.53
N ARG A 292 -14.94 3.81 -20.63
CA ARG A 292 -15.93 3.01 -21.35
C ARG A 292 -16.95 2.48 -20.35
N GLU A 293 -18.19 2.93 -20.49
CA GLU A 293 -19.30 2.54 -19.61
C GLU A 293 -20.21 1.51 -20.26
N ASP A 294 -20.64 0.52 -19.47
CA ASP A 294 -21.67 -0.46 -19.83
C ASP A 294 -22.53 -0.76 -18.59
N SER A 295 -23.50 -1.67 -18.69
CA SER A 295 -24.33 -2.08 -17.57
C SER A 295 -24.64 -3.57 -17.57
N PHE A 296 -24.76 -4.13 -16.38
CA PHE A 296 -25.13 -5.52 -16.14
C PHE A 296 -26.31 -5.60 -15.18
N VAL A 297 -27.29 -6.47 -15.44
CA VAL A 297 -28.42 -6.72 -14.54
C VAL A 297 -28.19 -8.03 -13.81
N THR A 298 -28.11 -7.99 -12.48
CA THR A 298 -27.91 -9.19 -11.66
C THR A 298 -29.13 -10.11 -11.70
N CYS A 299 -28.98 -11.37 -11.26
CA CYS A 299 -30.10 -12.32 -11.16
C CYS A 299 -31.25 -11.83 -10.25
N SER A 300 -30.95 -10.93 -9.31
CA SER A 300 -31.94 -10.28 -8.44
C SER A 300 -32.57 -9.01 -9.04
N GLY A 301 -32.20 -8.62 -10.26
CA GLY A 301 -32.73 -7.45 -10.96
C GLY A 301 -32.01 -6.13 -10.68
N ARG A 302 -30.92 -6.12 -9.90
CA ARG A 302 -30.13 -4.90 -9.65
C ARG A 302 -29.33 -4.53 -10.90
N LYS A 303 -29.49 -3.30 -11.40
CA LYS A 303 -28.63 -2.75 -12.45
C LYS A 303 -27.30 -2.29 -11.84
N VAL A 304 -26.20 -2.76 -12.42
CA VAL A 304 -24.83 -2.45 -12.02
C VAL A 304 -24.16 -1.72 -13.18
N THR A 305 -23.62 -0.53 -12.93
CA THR A 305 -22.81 0.20 -13.91
C THR A 305 -21.41 -0.38 -13.94
N LEU A 306 -20.92 -0.71 -15.13
CA LEU A 306 -19.55 -1.17 -15.38
C LEU A 306 -18.77 -0.01 -15.97
N ARG A 307 -17.59 0.30 -15.41
CA ARG A 307 -16.70 1.34 -15.94
C ARG A 307 -15.31 0.76 -16.11
N ILE A 308 -14.79 0.85 -17.33
CA ILE A 308 -13.43 0.45 -17.68
C ILE A 308 -12.68 1.73 -18.01
N TRP A 309 -11.56 1.97 -17.32
CA TRP A 309 -10.74 3.16 -17.48
C TRP A 309 -9.44 2.81 -18.18
N THR A 310 -9.15 3.49 -19.28
CA THR A 310 -7.94 3.26 -20.09
C THR A 310 -7.33 4.58 -20.52
N PRO A 311 -6.04 4.62 -20.88
CA PRO A 311 -5.51 5.69 -21.73
C PRO A 311 -6.36 5.84 -23.00
N ALA A 312 -6.47 7.06 -23.53
CA ALA A 312 -7.33 7.37 -24.69
C ALA A 312 -7.01 6.56 -25.97
N GLN A 313 -5.78 6.06 -26.09
CA GLN A 313 -5.30 5.32 -27.25
C GLN A 313 -5.58 3.81 -27.21
N ASP A 314 -6.12 3.30 -26.10
CA ASP A 314 -6.46 1.88 -25.86
C ASP A 314 -7.99 1.67 -25.94
#